data_AF-A0A9W9CSX5-F1
#
_entry.id   AF-A0A9W9CSX5-F1
#
_cell.length_a   1.000
_cell.length_b   1.000
_cell.length_c   1.000
_cell.angle_alpha   90.00
_cell.angle_beta   90.00
_cell.angle_gamma   90.00
#
_symmetry.space_group_name_H-M   'P 1'
#
loop_
_entity.id
_entity.type
_entity.pdbx_description
1 polymer ?
#
loop_
_entity_poly.entity_id
_entity_poly.type
_entity_poly.pdbx_seq_one_letter_code
_entity_poly.pdbx_strand_id
1 'polypeptide(L)'
;MSTRSFLLGLALTANAVVAAPTPAAIEARAVIDHDAVVGFAETVPATTEGSLMLAYKPLLKVVNGCVPFPAVDADGNTSGGLDNTGDPSGDCDSSTGQVYARAAAYEEYFAIMYSWYMPKDEPSTGLGHRHDWEEAIAWLSSDSTDATLVAFSVSAHGGISSSTSPGLSGKQPLAQYVSYWPLDHQLDQTTTVGGTQPLIAWDSLTTAAQDALQTTDFGSAIVPFKDSTFSANLAKGYATL
;
A
#
# COMPACT_ATOMS: atom_id res chain seq x y z
N MET A 1 -5.82 -90.05 26.25
CA MET A 1 -6.71 -89.35 25.31
C MET A 1 -6.69 -87.88 25.73
N SER A 2 -5.89 -87.06 25.04
CA SER A 2 -6.35 -85.96 24.16
C SER A 2 -7.26 -84.98 24.90
N THR A 3 -6.90 -83.71 25.11
CA THR A 3 -6.79 -82.71 24.04
C THR A 3 -5.88 -81.54 24.47
N ARG A 4 -4.99 -81.08 23.58
CA ARG A 4 -4.28 -79.80 23.71
C ARG A 4 -5.11 -78.72 23.01
N SER A 5 -5.61 -77.73 23.76
CA SER A 5 -6.25 -76.54 23.18
C SER A 5 -5.19 -75.53 22.76
N PHE A 6 -5.10 -75.26 21.46
CA PHE A 6 -4.35 -74.14 20.89
C PHE A 6 -5.18 -72.86 21.03
N LEU A 7 -4.66 -71.87 21.77
CA LEU A 7 -5.17 -70.50 21.77
C LEU A 7 -4.52 -69.74 20.61
N LEU A 8 -5.29 -69.45 19.57
CA LEU A 8 -4.90 -68.59 18.47
C LEU A 8 -5.10 -67.13 18.92
N GLY A 9 -4.00 -66.42 19.19
CA GLY A 9 -4.04 -64.97 19.45
C GLY A 9 -4.27 -64.21 18.14
N LEU A 10 -5.39 -63.51 18.04
CA LEU A 10 -5.71 -62.63 16.92
C LEU A 10 -5.01 -61.28 17.15
N ALA A 11 -3.91 -61.01 16.43
CA ALA A 11 -3.24 -59.72 16.46
C ALA A 11 -4.04 -58.71 15.62
N LEU A 12 -4.66 -57.72 16.28
CA LEU A 12 -5.27 -56.56 15.62
C LEU A 12 -4.16 -55.59 15.21
N THR A 13 -3.83 -55.54 13.92
CA THR A 13 -2.98 -54.46 13.37
C THR A 13 -3.86 -53.25 13.09
N ALA A 14 -3.75 -52.20 13.90
CA ALA A 14 -4.36 -50.91 13.62
C ALA A 14 -3.56 -50.21 12.51
N ASN A 15 -4.10 -50.16 11.30
CA ASN A 15 -3.55 -49.33 10.24
C ASN A 15 -3.86 -47.87 10.54
N ALA A 16 -2.85 -47.11 10.97
CA ALA A 16 -2.93 -45.65 11.02
C ALA A 16 -2.99 -45.12 9.58
N VAL A 17 -4.15 -44.62 9.17
CA VAL A 17 -4.29 -43.88 7.90
C VAL A 17 -3.66 -42.51 8.13
N VAL A 18 -2.47 -42.29 7.59
CA VAL A 18 -1.88 -40.95 7.50
C VAL A 18 -2.64 -40.20 6.42
N ALA A 19 -3.53 -39.28 6.82
CA ALA A 19 -4.15 -38.37 5.88
C ALA A 19 -3.06 -37.45 5.32
N ALA A 20 -2.79 -37.53 4.02
CA ALA A 20 -1.97 -36.55 3.34
C ALA A 20 -2.69 -35.19 3.40
N PRO A 21 -1.99 -34.08 3.68
CA PRO A 21 -2.61 -32.76 3.61
C PRO A 21 -3.14 -32.55 2.19
N THR A 22 -4.43 -32.27 2.07
CA THR A 22 -5.00 -31.78 0.82
C THR A 22 -4.29 -30.49 0.44
N PRO A 23 -3.76 -30.34 -0.78
CA PRO A 23 -3.27 -29.06 -1.25
C PRO A 23 -4.39 -28.03 -1.05
N ALA A 24 -4.12 -26.96 -0.32
CA ALA A 24 -5.02 -25.82 -0.30
C ALA A 24 -5.25 -25.41 -1.75
N ALA A 25 -6.51 -25.31 -2.17
CA ALA A 25 -6.82 -24.77 -3.48
C ALA A 25 -6.20 -23.37 -3.55
N ILE A 26 -5.36 -23.13 -4.55
CA ILE A 26 -4.89 -21.77 -4.85
C ILE A 26 -6.13 -21.06 -5.40
N GLU A 27 -6.82 -20.31 -4.54
CA GLU A 27 -7.86 -19.40 -5.00
C GLU A 27 -7.21 -18.37 -5.92
N ALA A 28 -7.78 -18.19 -7.11
CA ALA A 28 -7.32 -17.16 -8.02
C ALA A 28 -7.66 -15.80 -7.39
N ARG A 29 -6.66 -14.91 -7.29
CA ARG A 29 -6.85 -13.53 -6.83
C ARG A 29 -7.92 -12.85 -7.69
N ALA A 30 -8.94 -12.29 -7.06
CA ALA A 30 -10.02 -11.62 -7.76
C ALA A 30 -9.75 -10.12 -7.91
N VAL A 31 -10.26 -9.55 -9.01
CA VAL A 31 -10.52 -8.11 -9.09
C VAL A 31 -11.94 -7.90 -8.58
N ILE A 32 -12.11 -7.10 -7.53
CA ILE A 32 -13.38 -6.87 -6.83
C ILE A 32 -13.77 -5.40 -6.85
N ASP A 33 -15.03 -5.09 -6.54
CA ASP A 33 -15.51 -3.70 -6.48
C ASP A 33 -14.65 -2.85 -5.54
N HIS A 34 -14.46 -1.56 -5.87
CA HIS A 34 -13.49 -0.71 -5.17
C HIS A 34 -13.84 -0.49 -3.70
N ASP A 35 -15.11 -0.54 -3.35
CA ASP A 35 -15.67 -0.40 -2.02
C ASP A 35 -15.84 -1.74 -1.27
N ALA A 36 -15.58 -2.87 -1.94
CA ALA A 36 -15.59 -4.20 -1.35
C ALA A 36 -14.22 -4.62 -0.77
N VAL A 37 -13.14 -3.92 -1.13
CA VAL A 37 -11.79 -4.20 -0.62
C VAL A 37 -11.71 -3.87 0.87
N VAL A 38 -11.43 -4.89 1.68
CA VAL A 38 -11.22 -4.70 3.12
C VAL A 38 -9.77 -4.31 3.36
N GLY A 39 -9.56 -3.07 3.80
CA GLY A 39 -8.24 -2.56 4.18
C GLY A 39 -7.66 -3.21 5.44
N PHE A 40 -6.40 -2.89 5.71
CA PHE A 40 -5.64 -3.36 6.85
C PHE A 40 -5.75 -2.39 8.03
N ALA A 41 -5.77 -2.93 9.24
CA ALA A 41 -5.50 -2.15 10.44
C ALA A 41 -4.09 -1.52 10.37
N GLU A 42 -3.90 -0.39 11.05
CA GLU A 42 -2.59 0.26 11.10
C GLU A 42 -1.54 -0.70 11.70
N THR A 43 -0.59 -1.11 10.87
CA THR A 43 0.40 -2.14 11.18
C THR A 43 1.75 -1.81 10.55
N VAL A 44 2.77 -1.75 11.41
CA VAL A 44 4.18 -1.59 11.05
C VAL A 44 5.03 -2.64 11.77
N PRO A 45 6.24 -2.95 11.29
CA PRO A 45 7.18 -3.77 12.05
C PRO A 45 7.47 -3.12 13.42
N ALA A 46 7.60 -3.93 14.47
CA ALA A 46 7.97 -3.47 15.81
C ALA A 46 9.48 -3.14 15.91
N THR A 47 9.95 -2.23 15.05
CA THR A 47 11.35 -1.84 14.86
C THR A 47 11.49 -0.31 14.84
N THR A 48 12.73 0.19 14.77
CA THR A 48 13.01 1.62 14.56
C THR A 48 12.36 2.12 13.27
N GLU A 49 12.54 1.38 12.17
CA GLU A 49 11.90 1.69 10.88
C GLU A 49 10.38 1.86 11.01
N GLY A 50 9.67 0.91 11.63
CA GLY A 50 8.23 1.02 11.81
C GLY A 50 7.83 2.21 12.68
N SER A 51 8.62 2.52 13.71
CA SER A 51 8.41 3.71 14.55
C SER A 51 8.59 5.01 13.75
N LEU A 52 9.55 5.05 12.83
CA LEU A 52 9.78 6.17 11.92
C LEU A 52 8.66 6.32 10.89
N MET A 53 8.15 5.20 10.34
CA MET A 53 6.99 5.20 9.44
C MET A 53 5.78 5.87 10.10
N LEU A 54 5.52 5.59 11.39
CA LEU A 54 4.41 6.23 12.12
C LEU A 54 4.71 7.70 12.43
N ALA A 55 5.94 8.02 12.85
CA ALA A 55 6.32 9.38 13.24
C ALA A 55 6.29 10.38 12.07
N TYR A 56 6.67 9.92 10.88
CA TYR A 56 6.75 10.74 9.67
C TYR A 56 5.63 10.46 8.66
N LYS A 57 4.58 9.75 9.09
CA LYS A 57 3.38 9.49 8.27
C LYS A 57 2.76 10.81 7.80
N PRO A 58 2.70 11.09 6.49
CA PRO A 58 2.20 12.37 5.99
C PRO A 58 0.72 12.56 6.32
N LEU A 59 0.31 13.82 6.44
CA LEU A 59 -1.09 14.20 6.48
C LEU A 59 -1.52 14.67 5.10
N LEU A 60 -2.52 13.98 4.53
CA LEU A 60 -2.97 14.20 3.17
C LEU A 60 -4.25 15.04 3.14
N LYS A 61 -4.18 16.21 2.50
CA LYS A 61 -5.35 17.03 2.19
C LYS A 61 -5.87 16.68 0.81
N VAL A 62 -7.01 15.99 0.74
CA VAL A 62 -7.75 15.85 -0.53
C VAL A 62 -8.44 17.18 -0.83
N VAL A 63 -8.10 17.79 -1.96
CA VAL A 63 -8.64 19.08 -2.41
C VAL A 63 -9.86 18.87 -3.32
N ASN A 64 -9.73 17.95 -4.27
CA ASN A 64 -10.77 17.49 -5.19
C ASN A 64 -10.50 16.03 -5.60
N GLY A 65 -11.41 15.44 -6.38
CA GLY A 65 -11.34 14.04 -6.80
C GLY A 65 -11.69 13.05 -5.68
N CYS A 66 -11.22 11.81 -5.85
CA CYS A 66 -11.44 10.74 -4.89
C CYS A 66 -10.63 10.93 -3.60
N VAL A 67 -11.15 10.41 -2.49
CA VAL A 67 -10.36 10.14 -1.29
C VAL A 67 -9.57 8.82 -1.45
N PRO A 68 -8.55 8.53 -0.62
CA PRO A 68 -7.84 7.25 -0.67
C PRO A 68 -8.74 6.05 -0.36
N PHE A 69 -8.48 4.91 -1.00
CA PHE A 69 -9.11 3.61 -0.77
C PHE A 69 -8.05 2.51 -0.56
N PRO A 70 -8.40 1.38 0.07
CA PRO A 70 -7.56 0.19 0.01
C PRO A 70 -7.52 -0.37 -1.41
N ALA A 71 -6.32 -0.60 -1.94
CA ALA A 71 -6.10 -1.16 -3.28
C ALA A 71 -6.10 -2.69 -3.29
N VAL A 72 -5.81 -3.31 -2.15
CA VAL A 72 -5.64 -4.76 -1.99
C VAL A 72 -6.09 -5.18 -0.60
N ASP A 73 -6.67 -6.37 -0.47
CA ASP A 73 -7.02 -6.99 0.82
C ASP A 73 -6.01 -8.07 1.27
N ALA A 74 -6.25 -8.70 2.42
CA ALA A 74 -5.36 -9.71 3.00
C ALA A 74 -5.24 -11.00 2.17
N ASP A 75 -6.26 -11.34 1.37
CA ASP A 75 -6.27 -12.49 0.47
C ASP A 75 -5.63 -12.16 -0.89
N GLY A 76 -5.29 -10.90 -1.10
CA GLY A 76 -4.66 -10.38 -2.31
C GLY A 76 -5.66 -10.16 -3.44
N ASN A 77 -6.95 -9.98 -3.13
CA ASN A 77 -7.89 -9.42 -4.10
C ASN A 77 -7.57 -7.94 -4.28
N THR A 78 -7.67 -7.42 -5.50
CA THR A 78 -7.36 -6.01 -5.80
C THR A 78 -8.60 -5.23 -6.21
N SER A 79 -8.59 -3.95 -5.90
CA SER A 79 -9.62 -2.99 -6.30
C SER A 79 -9.75 -2.94 -7.81
N GLY A 80 -10.98 -3.08 -8.31
CA GLY A 80 -11.34 -2.86 -9.70
C GLY A 80 -11.40 -1.38 -10.09
N GLY A 81 -11.30 -0.46 -9.13
CA GLY A 81 -11.38 0.99 -9.37
C GLY A 81 -12.74 1.44 -9.87
N LEU A 82 -12.80 2.66 -10.40
CA LEU A 82 -13.99 3.28 -10.99
C LEU A 82 -13.72 3.73 -12.43
N ASP A 83 -14.74 3.72 -13.28
CA ASP A 83 -14.65 4.38 -14.59
C ASP A 83 -14.50 5.89 -14.42
N ASN A 84 -13.76 6.52 -15.33
CA ASN A 84 -13.55 7.99 -15.39
C ASN A 84 -14.78 8.74 -15.95
N THR A 85 -15.97 8.37 -15.46
CA THR A 85 -17.24 8.96 -15.87
C THR A 85 -17.99 9.48 -14.65
N GLY A 86 -18.94 10.39 -14.90
CA GLY A 86 -19.73 11.00 -13.83
C GLY A 86 -19.02 12.21 -13.22
N ASP A 87 -19.21 12.40 -11.92
CA ASP A 87 -18.51 13.43 -11.15
C ASP A 87 -17.08 12.94 -10.81
N PRO A 88 -16.05 13.81 -10.84
CA PRO A 88 -14.68 13.51 -10.39
C PRO A 88 -14.57 12.78 -9.04
N SER A 89 -15.47 13.07 -8.10
CA SER A 89 -15.55 12.44 -6.78
C SER A 89 -16.70 11.45 -6.62
N GLY A 90 -17.47 11.22 -7.70
CA GLY A 90 -18.61 10.32 -7.71
C GLY A 90 -18.21 8.89 -7.31
N ASP A 91 -18.94 8.34 -6.34
CA ASP A 91 -18.74 7.00 -5.76
C ASP A 91 -17.38 6.77 -5.07
N CYS A 92 -16.59 7.83 -4.84
CA CYS A 92 -15.28 7.78 -4.17
C CYS A 92 -15.00 8.97 -3.25
N ASP A 93 -16.02 9.66 -2.75
CA ASP A 93 -15.89 10.83 -1.87
C ASP A 93 -15.72 10.46 -0.38
N SER A 94 -15.90 9.18 -0.03
CA SER A 94 -15.87 8.69 1.34
C SER A 94 -15.24 7.31 1.46
N SER A 95 -14.23 7.19 2.31
CA SER A 95 -13.59 5.94 2.71
C SER A 95 -12.78 6.17 3.98
N THR A 96 -12.53 5.11 4.76
CA THR A 96 -11.48 5.13 5.79
C THR A 96 -10.09 5.27 5.13
N GLY A 97 -9.98 4.77 3.89
CA GLY A 97 -8.76 4.76 3.11
C GLY A 97 -7.69 3.82 3.64
N GLN A 98 -6.54 3.86 2.98
CA GLN A 98 -5.32 3.17 3.36
C GLN A 98 -4.14 4.05 2.93
N VAL A 99 -3.05 4.03 3.70
CA VAL A 99 -1.74 4.47 3.23
C VAL A 99 -0.77 3.31 3.31
N TYR A 100 -0.02 3.08 2.25
CA TYR A 100 1.00 2.04 2.15
C TYR A 100 2.36 2.65 2.40
N ALA A 101 3.28 1.94 3.06
CA ALA A 101 4.62 2.44 3.31
C ALA A 101 5.72 1.42 2.99
N ARG A 102 6.81 1.87 2.39
CA ARG A 102 8.03 1.07 2.21
C ARG A 102 9.25 1.94 2.44
N ALA A 103 10.23 1.42 3.19
CA ALA A 103 11.43 2.17 3.53
C ALA A 103 12.71 1.46 3.06
N ALA A 104 13.77 2.23 2.89
CA ALA A 104 15.12 1.73 2.69
C ALA A 104 16.16 2.82 3.02
N ALA A 105 17.36 2.40 3.38
CA ALA A 105 18.52 3.26 3.27
C ALA A 105 18.79 3.56 1.79
N TYR A 106 19.01 4.84 1.46
CA TYR A 106 19.24 5.30 0.10
C TYR A 106 20.26 6.44 0.11
N GLU A 107 21.44 6.20 -0.48
CA GLU A 107 22.61 7.08 -0.36
C GLU A 107 22.91 7.41 1.11
N GLU A 108 23.00 8.69 1.49
CA GLU A 108 23.22 9.12 2.88
C GLU A 108 21.95 9.21 3.73
N TYR A 109 20.76 8.95 3.17
CA TYR A 109 19.48 9.14 3.85
C TYR A 109 18.78 7.81 4.17
N PHE A 110 17.79 7.89 5.04
CA PHE A 110 16.78 6.86 5.22
C PHE A 110 15.47 7.34 4.59
N ALA A 111 15.05 6.69 3.51
CA ALA A 111 13.89 7.09 2.73
C ALA A 111 12.67 6.26 3.14
N ILE A 112 11.55 6.92 3.42
CA ILE A 112 10.26 6.27 3.65
C ILE A 112 9.28 6.76 2.59
N MET A 113 8.90 5.89 1.67
CA MET A 113 7.86 6.16 0.69
C MET A 113 6.51 5.83 1.29
N TYR A 114 5.58 6.77 1.23
CA TYR A 114 4.17 6.60 1.53
C TYR A 114 3.37 6.70 0.25
N SER A 115 2.34 5.89 0.09
CA SER A 115 1.57 5.86 -1.14
C SER A 115 0.08 5.65 -0.88
N TRP A 116 -0.73 6.29 -1.71
CA TRP A 116 -2.19 6.23 -1.67
C TRP A 116 -2.71 5.73 -3.00
N TYR A 117 -3.80 4.98 -2.92
CA TYR A 117 -4.56 4.54 -4.07
C TYR A 117 -5.91 5.25 -4.10
N MET A 118 -6.28 5.77 -5.27
CA MET A 118 -7.61 6.31 -5.52
C MET A 118 -8.29 5.46 -6.60
N PRO A 119 -9.62 5.19 -6.50
CA PRO A 119 -10.31 4.33 -7.47
C PRO A 119 -10.28 4.84 -8.91
N LYS A 120 -10.15 6.16 -9.12
CA LYS A 120 -9.99 6.82 -10.41
C LYS A 120 -9.26 8.16 -10.25
N ASP A 121 -8.64 8.59 -11.34
CA ASP A 121 -8.19 9.95 -11.57
C ASP A 121 -9.08 10.57 -12.65
N GLU A 122 -9.88 11.57 -12.29
CA GLU A 122 -10.81 12.20 -13.22
C GLU A 122 -10.84 13.71 -12.97
N PRO A 123 -10.08 14.53 -13.72
CA PRO A 123 -10.12 15.98 -13.58
C PRO A 123 -11.43 16.59 -14.10
N SER A 124 -12.11 15.89 -15.01
CA SER A 124 -13.44 16.20 -15.53
C SER A 124 -14.03 14.98 -16.21
N THR A 125 -15.36 14.99 -16.40
CA THR A 125 -16.10 13.83 -16.91
C THR A 125 -15.58 13.32 -18.25
N GLY A 126 -15.22 12.03 -18.28
CA GLY A 126 -14.67 11.35 -19.46
C GLY A 126 -13.18 11.62 -19.72
N LEU A 127 -12.48 12.35 -18.85
CA LEU A 127 -11.03 12.58 -18.90
C LEU A 127 -10.34 11.89 -17.71
N GLY A 128 -9.04 11.65 -17.84
CA GLY A 128 -8.26 10.89 -16.85
C GLY A 128 -8.37 9.38 -17.05
N HIS A 129 -8.32 8.60 -15.97
CA HIS A 129 -8.25 7.14 -16.03
C HIS A 129 -8.81 6.44 -14.77
N ARG A 130 -9.20 5.18 -14.96
CA ARG A 130 -9.45 4.25 -13.86
C ARG A 130 -8.15 3.98 -13.11
N HIS A 131 -8.26 3.87 -11.79
CA HIS A 131 -7.14 3.76 -10.84
C HIS A 131 -6.28 5.00 -10.78
N ASP A 132 -5.69 5.24 -9.61
CA ASP A 132 -4.61 6.18 -9.43
C ASP A 132 -3.72 5.75 -8.27
N TRP A 133 -2.43 6.04 -8.41
CA TRP A 133 -1.40 5.75 -7.42
C TRP A 133 -0.46 6.94 -7.32
N GLU A 134 -0.38 7.49 -6.12
CA GLU A 134 0.49 8.62 -5.82
C GLU A 134 1.47 8.25 -4.71
N GLU A 135 2.66 8.87 -4.71
CA GLU A 135 3.69 8.68 -3.70
C GLU A 135 4.27 9.96 -3.12
N ALA A 136 4.58 9.92 -1.83
CA ALA A 136 5.41 10.90 -1.17
C ALA A 136 6.57 10.22 -0.47
N ILE A 137 7.74 10.88 -0.41
CA ILE A 137 8.95 10.31 0.20
C ILE A 137 9.43 11.24 1.31
N ALA A 138 9.48 10.74 2.54
CA ALA A 138 10.16 11.39 3.64
C ALA A 138 11.64 10.97 3.65
N TRP A 139 12.53 11.93 3.43
CA TRP A 139 13.98 11.72 3.51
C TRP A 139 14.45 12.06 4.90
N LEU A 140 14.82 11.04 5.68
CA LEU A 140 15.30 11.20 7.04
C LEU A 140 16.82 11.17 7.08
N SER A 141 17.41 11.91 8.02
CA SER A 141 18.86 11.96 8.22
C SER A 141 19.52 10.60 8.55
N SER A 142 18.76 9.64 9.08
CA SER A 142 19.22 8.27 9.41
C SER A 142 18.04 7.36 9.78
N ASP A 143 18.29 6.05 9.87
CA ASP A 143 17.39 5.08 10.51
C ASP A 143 17.62 5.05 12.02
N SER A 144 17.22 6.12 12.71
CA SER A 144 17.30 6.22 14.17
C SER A 144 16.16 7.06 14.76
N THR A 145 15.82 6.84 16.03
CA THR A 145 14.73 7.58 16.70
C THR A 145 14.96 9.10 16.77
N ASP A 146 16.22 9.51 16.68
CA ASP A 146 16.65 10.91 16.74
C ASP A 146 16.74 11.54 15.34
N ALA A 147 16.37 10.79 14.29
CA ALA A 147 16.36 11.28 12.94
C ALA A 147 15.49 12.54 12.79
N THR A 148 15.93 13.43 11.91
CA THR A 148 15.17 14.60 11.45
C THR A 148 14.76 14.42 10.00
N LEU A 149 13.64 15.05 9.62
CA LEU A 149 13.25 15.18 8.21
C LEU A 149 14.23 16.15 7.52
N VAL A 150 14.86 15.71 6.45
CA VAL A 150 15.79 16.48 5.62
C VAL A 150 15.02 17.13 4.46
N ALA A 151 14.16 16.35 3.83
CA ALA A 151 13.35 16.79 2.71
C ALA A 151 12.10 15.92 2.58
N PHE A 152 11.13 16.44 1.85
CA PHE A 152 9.89 15.74 1.53
C PHE A 152 9.59 15.85 0.04
N SER A 153 9.50 14.71 -0.62
CA SER A 153 9.18 14.61 -2.04
C SER A 153 7.73 14.22 -2.27
N VAL A 154 7.13 14.72 -3.35
CA VAL A 154 5.76 14.40 -3.77
C VAL A 154 5.73 14.12 -5.28
N SER A 155 4.93 13.14 -5.70
CA SER A 155 4.71 12.74 -7.08
C SER A 155 3.82 13.72 -7.84
N ALA A 156 4.10 13.90 -9.12
CA ALA A 156 3.24 14.61 -10.06
C ALA A 156 3.48 14.09 -11.48
N HIS A 157 2.46 13.44 -12.07
CA HIS A 157 2.45 12.99 -13.47
C HIS A 157 3.70 12.17 -13.87
N GLY A 158 4.13 11.25 -12.98
CA GLY A 158 5.31 10.39 -13.17
C GLY A 158 6.66 11.05 -12.85
N GLY A 159 6.67 12.36 -12.61
CA GLY A 159 7.76 13.10 -12.00
C GLY A 159 7.66 13.13 -10.47
N ILE A 160 8.72 13.60 -9.83
CA ILE A 160 8.77 13.83 -8.39
C ILE A 160 9.39 15.21 -8.16
N SER A 161 8.90 15.95 -7.17
CA SER A 161 9.47 17.23 -6.73
C SER A 161 9.71 17.22 -5.23
N SER A 162 10.78 17.88 -4.77
CA SER A 162 11.15 17.89 -3.34
C SER A 162 11.17 19.28 -2.74
N SER A 163 10.95 19.34 -1.43
CA SER A 163 11.13 20.53 -0.61
C SER A 163 11.95 20.18 0.63
N THR A 164 12.98 20.98 0.91
CA THR A 164 13.74 20.93 2.18
C THR A 164 13.05 21.68 3.32
N SER A 165 11.95 22.39 3.02
CA SER A 165 11.17 23.16 3.99
C SER A 165 9.66 22.91 3.77
N PRO A 166 9.19 21.65 3.86
CA PRO A 166 7.78 21.33 3.68
C PRO A 166 6.93 21.89 4.82
N GLY A 167 5.61 22.01 4.60
CA GLY A 167 4.67 22.22 5.70
C GLY A 167 4.70 21.01 6.65
N LEU A 168 4.60 21.26 7.96
CA LEU A 168 4.64 20.22 8.99
C LEU A 168 3.52 20.39 10.01
N SER A 169 3.00 19.26 10.51
CA SER A 169 2.26 19.17 11.77
C SER A 169 3.03 18.25 12.72
N GLY A 170 3.77 18.85 13.66
CA GLY A 170 4.75 18.09 14.44
C GLY A 170 5.86 17.52 13.55
N LYS A 171 6.02 16.18 13.53
CA LYS A 171 6.95 15.48 12.63
C LYS A 171 6.34 15.13 11.26
N GLN A 172 5.02 15.23 11.11
CA GLN A 172 4.31 14.76 9.94
C GLN A 172 4.35 15.81 8.83
N PRO A 173 4.91 15.50 7.64
CA PRO A 173 4.86 16.40 6.50
C PRO A 173 3.44 16.50 5.93
N LEU A 174 3.14 17.64 5.32
CA LEU A 174 1.82 17.94 4.77
C LEU A 174 1.87 17.86 3.24
N ALA A 175 1.00 17.03 2.67
CA ALA A 175 0.78 16.93 1.23
C ALA A 175 -0.69 17.23 0.91
N GLN A 176 -0.95 17.67 -0.30
CA GLN A 176 -2.30 17.72 -0.83
C GLN A 176 -2.41 16.89 -2.11
N TYR A 177 -3.56 16.25 -2.30
CA TYR A 177 -3.94 15.58 -3.54
C TYR A 177 -4.90 16.49 -4.30
N VAL A 178 -4.54 16.86 -5.52
CA VAL A 178 -5.24 17.90 -6.29
C VAL A 178 -5.06 17.71 -7.79
N SER A 179 -6.14 17.95 -8.54
CA SER A 179 -6.08 18.24 -9.97
C SER A 179 -6.18 19.75 -10.20
N TYR A 180 -5.27 20.28 -11.03
CA TYR A 180 -5.35 21.63 -11.59
C TYR A 180 -5.75 21.52 -13.06
N TRP A 181 -7.01 21.85 -13.37
CA TRP A 181 -7.52 21.77 -14.74
C TRP A 181 -6.58 22.45 -15.75
N PRO A 182 -6.20 21.78 -16.87
CA PRO A 182 -6.77 20.55 -17.41
C PRO A 182 -5.99 19.26 -17.10
N LEU A 183 -5.06 19.29 -16.15
CA LEU A 183 -4.25 18.12 -15.82
C LEU A 183 -4.99 17.18 -14.87
N ASP A 184 -4.64 15.90 -14.95
CA ASP A 184 -5.00 14.83 -14.01
C ASP A 184 -4.54 15.17 -12.57
N HIS A 185 -4.76 14.29 -11.59
CA HIS A 185 -4.33 14.56 -10.23
C HIS A 185 -2.81 14.42 -10.05
N GLN A 186 -2.35 15.02 -8.97
CA GLN A 186 -0.98 14.96 -8.49
C GLN A 186 -0.97 15.17 -6.98
N LEU A 187 0.17 14.84 -6.36
CA LEU A 187 0.51 15.41 -5.08
C LEU A 187 1.17 16.79 -5.24
N ASP A 188 0.97 17.62 -4.23
CA ASP A 188 1.59 18.93 -4.13
C ASP A 188 1.93 19.24 -2.66
N GLN A 189 2.89 20.14 -2.46
CA GLN A 189 3.24 20.63 -1.14
C GLN A 189 2.11 21.52 -0.62
N THR A 190 1.86 21.47 0.70
CA THR A 190 0.82 22.33 1.29
C THR A 190 1.20 22.77 2.70
N THR A 191 0.52 23.80 3.19
CA THR A 191 0.52 24.21 4.61
C THR A 191 -0.81 23.88 5.29
N THR A 192 -1.78 23.33 4.55
CA THR A 192 -3.07 22.94 5.09
C THR A 192 -3.00 21.55 5.70
N VAL A 193 -3.39 21.43 6.96
CA VAL A 193 -3.43 20.13 7.65
C VAL A 193 -4.54 19.27 7.04
N GLY A 194 -4.14 18.11 6.51
CA GLY A 194 -5.03 17.09 5.97
C GLY A 194 -5.44 16.03 6.99
N GLY A 195 -6.00 14.93 6.48
CA GLY A 195 -6.35 13.74 7.26
C GLY A 195 -5.23 12.69 7.27
N THR A 196 -5.51 11.55 7.88
CA THR A 196 -4.65 10.37 7.84
C THR A 196 -5.47 9.11 7.62
N GLN A 197 -4.81 8.06 7.14
CA GLN A 197 -5.37 6.74 6.91
C GLN A 197 -4.63 5.73 7.79
N PRO A 198 -5.22 4.54 8.06
CA PRO A 198 -4.47 3.42 8.60
C PRO A 198 -3.25 3.14 7.75
N LEU A 199 -2.06 3.08 8.36
CA LEU A 199 -0.83 2.78 7.63
C LEU A 199 -0.53 1.29 7.65
N ILE A 200 -0.22 0.71 6.48
CA ILE A 200 0.29 -0.66 6.37
C ILE A 200 1.66 -0.64 5.72
N ALA A 201 2.67 -1.11 6.46
CA ALA A 201 4.01 -1.28 5.91
C ALA A 201 4.06 -2.45 4.91
N TRP A 202 4.88 -2.33 3.87
CA TRP A 202 5.11 -3.37 2.87
C TRP A 202 5.45 -4.71 3.51
N ASP A 203 6.36 -4.70 4.49
CA ASP A 203 6.80 -5.90 5.20
C ASP A 203 5.76 -6.45 6.21
N SER A 204 4.66 -5.72 6.43
CA SER A 204 3.53 -6.15 7.27
C SER A 204 2.33 -6.63 6.44
N LEU A 205 2.37 -6.52 5.12
CA LEU A 205 1.38 -7.12 4.22
C LEU A 205 1.49 -8.65 4.23
N THR A 206 0.38 -9.32 3.93
CA THR A 206 0.43 -10.76 3.63
C THR A 206 1.23 -10.97 2.34
N THR A 207 1.87 -12.13 2.20
CA THR A 207 2.49 -12.54 0.92
C THR A 207 1.49 -12.45 -0.23
N ALA A 208 0.22 -12.76 0.05
CA ALA A 208 -0.85 -12.63 -0.92
C ALA A 208 -1.03 -11.20 -1.43
N ALA A 209 -1.11 -10.22 -0.53
CA ALA A 209 -1.26 -8.82 -0.92
C ALA A 209 0.00 -8.28 -1.62
N GLN A 210 1.20 -8.65 -1.15
CA GLN A 210 2.46 -8.28 -1.81
C GLN A 210 2.50 -8.80 -3.25
N ASP A 211 2.23 -10.08 -3.48
CA ASP A 211 2.20 -10.69 -4.82
C ASP A 211 1.19 -10.00 -5.74
N ALA A 212 0.01 -9.65 -5.21
CA ALA A 212 -1.01 -8.96 -5.97
C ALA A 212 -0.54 -7.56 -6.40
N LEU A 213 0.00 -6.76 -5.47
CA LEU A 213 0.54 -5.43 -5.79
C LEU A 213 1.72 -5.49 -6.77
N GLN A 214 2.48 -6.58 -6.77
CA GLN A 214 3.58 -6.78 -7.72
C GLN A 214 3.07 -6.97 -9.15
N THR A 215 1.98 -7.73 -9.30
CA THR A 215 1.58 -8.35 -10.57
C THR A 215 0.30 -7.79 -11.20
N THR A 216 -0.59 -7.19 -10.42
CA THR A 216 -1.83 -6.59 -10.93
C THR A 216 -1.52 -5.43 -11.87
N ASP A 217 -2.27 -5.39 -12.97
CA ASP A 217 -2.29 -4.30 -13.93
C ASP A 217 -3.35 -3.28 -13.50
N PHE A 218 -2.90 -2.10 -13.05
CA PHE A 218 -3.74 -0.96 -12.68
C PHE A 218 -3.89 0.03 -13.85
N GLY A 219 -3.70 -0.42 -15.09
CA GLY A 219 -3.85 0.39 -16.30
C GLY A 219 -2.81 1.49 -16.37
N SER A 220 -3.25 2.75 -16.32
CA SER A 220 -2.37 3.92 -16.36
C SER A 220 -1.62 4.14 -15.04
N ALA A 221 -2.18 3.66 -13.93
CA ALA A 221 -1.60 3.83 -12.59
C ALA A 221 -0.57 2.74 -12.31
N ILE A 222 0.54 3.10 -11.65
CA ILE A 222 1.64 2.19 -11.36
C ILE A 222 1.92 2.20 -9.86
N VAL A 223 1.85 1.03 -9.21
CA VAL A 223 2.23 0.89 -7.79
C VAL A 223 3.67 1.38 -7.59
N PRO A 224 3.92 2.44 -6.80
CA PRO A 224 5.22 3.13 -6.81
C PRO A 224 6.25 2.51 -5.86
N PHE A 225 5.80 1.63 -4.96
CA PHE A 225 6.62 1.00 -3.92
C PHE A 225 6.81 -0.51 -4.11
N LYS A 226 6.45 -1.05 -5.28
CA LYS A 226 6.69 -2.45 -5.62
C LYS A 226 8.15 -2.67 -6.06
N ASP A 227 8.63 -3.89 -6.10
CA ASP A 227 10.06 -4.18 -6.31
C ASP A 227 10.63 -3.58 -7.59
N SER A 228 9.83 -3.56 -8.67
CA SER A 228 10.26 -3.05 -9.97
C SER A 228 10.29 -1.52 -10.06
N THR A 229 9.68 -0.79 -9.13
CA THR A 229 9.50 0.67 -9.21
C THR A 229 10.11 1.42 -8.02
N PHE A 230 10.18 0.80 -6.85
CA PHE A 230 10.59 1.44 -5.60
C PHE A 230 11.94 2.15 -5.71
N SER A 231 12.99 1.43 -6.10
CA SER A 231 14.33 2.03 -6.20
C SER A 231 14.43 3.14 -7.25
N ALA A 232 13.67 3.02 -8.36
CA ALA A 232 13.68 4.04 -9.42
C ALA A 232 12.98 5.33 -8.97
N ASN A 233 11.90 5.21 -8.20
CA ASN A 233 11.19 6.35 -7.63
C ASN A 233 11.99 7.01 -6.50
N LEU A 234 12.71 6.24 -5.67
CA LEU A 234 13.70 6.82 -4.74
C LEU A 234 14.78 7.64 -5.48
N ALA A 235 15.32 7.11 -6.58
CA ALA A 235 16.31 7.81 -7.39
C ALA A 235 15.78 9.14 -7.96
N LYS A 236 14.53 9.15 -8.45
CA LYS A 236 13.86 10.38 -8.92
C LYS A 236 13.73 11.42 -7.80
N GLY A 237 13.26 11.00 -6.62
CA GLY A 237 13.13 11.90 -5.47
C GLY A 237 14.49 12.45 -5.03
N TYR A 238 15.49 11.58 -4.88
CA TYR A 238 16.85 11.96 -4.49
C TYR A 238 17.47 12.98 -5.46
N ALA A 239 17.25 12.83 -6.75
CA ALA A 239 17.76 13.75 -7.77
C ALA A 239 17.18 15.18 -7.69
N THR A 240 16.16 15.40 -6.85
CA THR A 240 15.50 16.70 -6.68
C THR A 240 15.71 17.33 -5.29
N LEU A 241 16.50 16.69 -4.42
CA LEU A 241 16.84 17.20 -3.09
C LEU A 241 17.74 18.42 -3.13
#